data_AF-A0A662KF60-F1
#
_entry.id   AF-A0A662KF60-F1
#
_cell.length_a   1.000
_cell.length_b   1.000
_cell.length_c   1.000
_cell.angle_alpha   90.00
_cell.angle_beta   90.00
_cell.angle_gamma   90.00
#
_symmetry.space_group_name_H-M   'P 1'
#
loop_
_entity.id
_entity.type
_entity.pdbx_description
1 polymer ?
#
loop_
_entity_poly.entity_id
_entity_poly.type
_entity_poly.pdbx_seq_one_letter_code
_entity_poly.pdbx_strand_id
1 'polypeptide(L)' 'MILRDFEDVTKRKDICWDFREIRAVVMCKAWELMDTQHIPFRVAISEAWDWVKEKCREVGAYI' A
#
# COMPACT_ATOMS: atom_id res chain seq x y z
N MET A 1 9.34 6.74 -5.99
CA MET A 1 9.02 5.38 -6.46
C MET A 1 8.31 4.71 -5.29
N ILE A 2 7.08 5.16 -5.04
CA ILE A 2 6.48 5.16 -3.71
C ILE A 2 6.36 3.75 -3.09
N LEU A 3 6.25 2.70 -3.91
CA LEU A 3 6.28 1.31 -3.44
C LEU A 3 7.63 0.94 -2.80
N ARG A 4 8.77 1.32 -3.39
CA ARG A 4 10.10 1.06 -2.79
C ARG A 4 10.31 1.92 -1.54
N ASP A 5 9.79 3.14 -1.54
CA ASP A 5 9.83 4.00 -0.34
C ASP A 5 8.95 3.43 0.79
N PHE A 6 7.84 2.76 0.45
CA PHE A 6 6.97 2.09 1.42
C PHE A 6 7.56 0.78 1.96
N GLU A 7 8.44 0.11 1.22
CA GLU A 7 9.16 -1.07 1.71
C GLU A 7 10.19 -0.70 2.79
N ASP A 8 10.80 0.49 2.69
CA ASP A 8 11.72 1.03 3.71
C ASP A 8 10.96 1.38 5.00
N VAL A 9 11.34 0.75 6.11
CA VAL A 9 10.65 0.91 7.41
C VAL A 9 10.70 2.34 7.93
N THR A 10 11.79 3.07 7.71
CA THR A 10 11.94 4.46 8.18
C THR A 10 10.97 5.37 7.46
N LYS A 11 10.89 5.25 6.13
CA LYS A 11 9.97 6.06 5.30
C LYS A 11 8.51 5.62 5.41
N ARG A 12 8.27 4.31 5.57
CA ARG A 12 6.92 3.74 5.72
C ARG A 12 6.17 4.39 6.87
N LYS A 13 6.86 4.67 7.98
CA LYS A 13 6.25 5.37 9.12
C LYS A 13 5.60 6.66 8.65
N ASP A 14 6.34 7.54 7.99
CA ASP A 14 5.83 8.84 7.53
C ASP A 14 4.70 8.68 6.50
N ILE A 15 4.83 7.72 5.58
CA ILE A 15 3.79 7.40 4.59
C ILE A 15 2.49 6.94 5.27
N CYS A 16 2.57 6.08 6.29
CA CYS A 16 1.39 5.57 6.98
C CYS A 16 0.63 6.63 7.80
N TRP A 17 1.24 7.78 8.10
CA TRP A 17 0.56 8.91 8.74
C TRP A 17 0.04 9.95 7.73
N ASP A 18 0.32 9.78 6.43
CA ASP A 18 -0.22 10.61 5.35
C ASP A 18 -1.20 9.81 4.47
N PHE A 19 -2.48 10.15 4.58
CA PHE A 19 -3.54 9.52 3.80
C PHE A 19 -3.37 9.66 2.27
N ARG A 20 -2.76 10.76 1.80
CA ARG A 20 -2.51 10.95 0.35
C ARG A 20 -1.46 9.98 -0.16
N GLU A 21 -0.39 9.80 0.60
CA GLU A 21 0.69 8.86 0.28
C GLU A 21 0.19 7.42 0.35
N ILE A 22 -0.61 7.07 1.38
CA ILE A 22 -1.29 5.75 1.46
C ILE A 22 -2.10 5.47 0.20
N ARG A 23 -2.92 6.41 -0.27
CA ARG A 23 -3.72 6.21 -1.48
C ARG A 23 -2.86 5.99 -2.72
N ALA A 24 -1.74 6.71 -2.83
CA ALA A 24 -0.79 6.50 -3.91
C ALA A 24 -0.15 5.10 -3.84
N VAL A 25 0.25 4.64 -2.65
CA VAL A 25 0.74 3.27 -2.42
C VAL A 25 -0.30 2.22 -2.81
N VAL A 26 -1.54 2.37 -2.36
CA VAL A 26 -2.65 1.44 -2.66
C VAL A 26 -2.87 1.35 -4.17
N MET A 27 -2.92 2.48 -4.87
CA MET A 27 -3.13 2.49 -6.33
C MET A 27 -1.97 1.84 -7.07
N CYS A 28 -0.72 2.12 -6.69
CA CYS A 28 0.44 1.48 -7.29
C CYS A 28 0.45 -0.04 -7.03
N LYS A 29 0.11 -0.47 -5.81
CA LYS A 29 0.05 -1.89 -5.46
C LYS A 29 -1.08 -2.60 -6.19
N ALA A 30 -2.26 -2.00 -6.28
CA ALA A 30 -3.38 -2.55 -7.03
C ALA A 30 -3.03 -2.73 -8.51
N TRP A 31 -2.31 -1.78 -9.11
CA TRP A 31 -1.84 -1.91 -10.49
C TRP A 31 -0.89 -3.11 -10.66
N GLU A 32 0.08 -3.28 -9.76
CA GLU A 32 0.99 -4.43 -9.77
C GLU A 32 0.24 -5.77 -9.63
N LEU A 33 -0.77 -5.83 -8.75
CA LEU A 33 -1.59 -7.03 -8.58
C LEU A 33 -2.41 -7.35 -9.82
N MET A 34 -2.95 -6.34 -10.50
CA MET A 34 -3.65 -6.54 -11.77
C MET A 34 -2.72 -7.08 -12.86
N ASP A 35 -1.52 -6.52 -12.98
CA ASP A 35 -0.54 -6.92 -14.01
C ASP A 35 0.00 -8.33 -13.78
N THR A 36 0.29 -8.67 -12.52
CA THR A 36 0.92 -9.96 -12.18
C THR A 36 -0.10 -11.09 -12.03
N GLN A 37 -1.24 -10.83 -11.40
CA GLN A 37 -2.24 -11.87 -11.07
C GLN A 37 -3.45 -11.87 -12.00
N HIS A 38 -3.58 -10.87 -12.88
CA HIS A 38 -4.69 -10.76 -13.84
C HIS A 38 -6.08 -10.74 -13.15
N ILE A 39 -6.14 -10.15 -11.95
CA ILE A 39 -7.38 -10.03 -11.17
C ILE A 39 -8.15 -8.74 -11.47
N PRO A 40 -9.48 -8.70 -11.24
CA PRO A 40 -10.26 -7.48 -11.43
C PRO A 40 -9.83 -6.34 -10.50
N PHE A 41 -9.92 -5.09 -10.98
CA PHE A 41 -9.54 -3.89 -10.22
C PHE A 41 -10.15 -3.82 -8.81
N ARG A 42 -11.42 -4.20 -8.67
CA ARG A 42 -12.09 -4.21 -7.36
C ARG A 42 -11.41 -5.13 -6.35
N VAL A 43 -10.94 -6.30 -6.80
CA VAL A 43 -10.24 -7.27 -5.97
C VAL A 43 -8.84 -6.73 -5.64
N ALA A 44 -8.12 -6.24 -6.66
CA ALA A 44 -6.78 -5.67 -6.49
C ALA A 44 -6.73 -4.50 -5.51
N ILE A 45 -7.73 -3.61 -5.53
CA ILE A 45 -7.83 -2.50 -4.57
C ILE A 45 -8.08 -3.00 -3.15
N SER A 46 -8.95 -3.99 -2.99
CA SER A 46 -9.23 -4.58 -1.66
C SER A 46 -7.97 -5.20 -1.07
N GLU A 47 -7.28 -6.04 -1.85
CA GLU A 47 -6.03 -6.70 -1.44
C GLU A 47 -4.91 -5.69 -1.17
N ALA A 48 -4.80 -4.65 -1.98
CA ALA A 48 -3.83 -3.57 -1.76
C ALA A 48 -4.09 -2.83 -0.44
N TRP A 49 -5.36 -2.56 -0.09
CA TRP A 49 -5.72 -1.97 1.19
C TRP A 49 -5.36 -2.87 2.37
N ASP A 50 -5.65 -4.17 2.27
CA ASP A 50 -5.34 -5.14 3.33
C ASP A 50 -3.82 -5.24 3.56
N TRP A 51 -3.05 -5.27 2.47
CA TRP A 51 -1.60 -5.24 2.54
C TRP A 51 -1.04 -3.95 3.18
N VAL A 52 -1.55 -2.78 2.79
CA VAL A 52 -1.12 -1.50 3.38
C VAL A 52 -1.47 -1.45 4.87
N LYS A 53 -2.66 -1.90 5.27
CA LYS A 53 -3.07 -1.95 6.69
C LYS A 53 -2.16 -2.84 7.51
N GLU A 54 -1.82 -4.03 7.00
CA GLU A 54 -0.87 -4.93 7.65
C GLU A 54 0.49 -4.25 7.84
N LYS A 55 1.03 -3.65 6.79
CA LYS A 55 2.34 -2.99 6.81
C LYS A 55 2.39 -1.74 7.68
N CYS A 56 1.29 -0.99 7.77
CA CYS A 56 1.20 0.18 8.65
C CYS A 56 1.08 -0.20 10.13
N ARG A 57 0.44 -1.33 10.45
CA ARG A 57 0.42 -1.86 11.82
C ARG A 57 1.82 -2.20 12.34
N GLU A 58 2.72 -2.68 11.47
CA GLU A 58 4.13 -2.96 11.83
C GLU A 58 4.88 -1.72 12.35
N VAL A 59 4.47 -0.52 11.95
CA VAL A 59 5.07 0.77 12.37
C VAL A 59 4.20 1.55 13.37
N GLY A 60 3.17 0.91 13.92
CA GLY A 60 2.27 1.48 14.92
C GLY A 60 1.21 2.45 14.38
N ALA A 61 1.00 2.49 13.06
CA ALA A 61 -0.04 3.30 12.43
C ALA A 61 -1.29 2.45 12.16
N TYR A 62 -2.44 2.89 12.67
CA TYR A 62 -3.73 2.22 12.53
C TYR A 62 -4.64 3.02 11.59
N ILE A 63 -4.92 2.45 10.42
CA ILE A 63 -5.66 3.06 9.30
C ILE A 63 -6.73 2.12 8.74
#